data_AF-A0A3D3ZLP4-F1
#
_entry.id   AF-A0A3D3ZLP4-F1
#
_cell.length_a   1.000
_cell.length_b   1.000
_cell.length_c   1.000
_cell.angle_alpha   90.00
_cell.angle_beta   90.00
_cell.angle_gamma   90.00
#
_symmetry.space_group_name_H-M   'P 1'
#
loop_
_entity.id
_entity.type
_entity.pdbx_description
1 polymer ?
#
loop_
_entity_poly.entity_id
_entity_poly.type
_entity_poly.pdbx_seq_one_letter_code
_entity_poly.pdbx_strand_id
1 'polypeptide(L)'
;PQQSARGLQRHISNVLAIAFSTLFALFAVAVLIFLIVYILRQGIPFINLDFFTKLPTANGEPGGGMGQSVQGTLILVGLAALFGVPLGL
;
A
#
# COMPACT_ATOMS: atom_id res chain seq x y z
N PRO A 1 -51.70 3.73 -1.79
CA PRO A 1 -51.17 4.59 -2.87
C PRO A 1 -49.98 5.52 -2.51
N GLN A 2 -49.59 5.70 -1.23
CA GLN A 2 -48.51 6.64 -0.84
C GLN A 2 -47.14 5.98 -0.48
N GLN A 3 -47.01 4.64 -0.50
CA GLN A 3 -45.75 3.96 -0.16
C GLN A 3 -44.75 3.84 -1.33
N SER A 4 -45.16 4.11 -2.57
CA SER A 4 -44.35 3.87 -3.79
C SER A 4 -43.22 4.90 -3.99
N ALA A 5 -43.43 6.17 -3.61
CA ALA A 5 -42.45 7.25 -3.87
C ALA A 5 -41.16 7.15 -3.03
N ARG A 6 -41.23 6.61 -1.81
CA ARG A 6 -40.06 6.44 -0.92
C ARG A 6 -39.20 5.21 -1.26
N GLY A 7 -39.77 4.20 -1.92
CA GLY A 7 -39.03 3.01 -2.36
C GLY A 7 -38.04 3.31 -3.48
N LEU A 8 -38.46 4.14 -4.45
CA LEU A 8 -37.64 4.51 -5.61
C LEU A 8 -36.43 5.37 -5.20
N GLN A 9 -36.62 6.33 -4.28
CA GLN A 9 -35.52 7.16 -3.76
C GLN A 9 -34.45 6.31 -3.04
N ARG A 10 -34.87 5.36 -2.21
CA ARG A 10 -33.95 4.43 -1.52
C ARG A 10 -33.20 3.54 -2.50
N HIS A 11 -33.85 3.11 -3.58
CA HIS A 11 -33.22 2.27 -4.60
C HIS A 11 -32.16 3.05 -5.39
N ILE A 12 -32.46 4.30 -5.77
CA ILE A 12 -31.50 5.19 -6.45
C ILE A 12 -30.31 5.51 -5.53
N SER A 13 -30.55 5.83 -4.25
CA SER A 13 -29.47 6.08 -3.29
C SER A 13 -28.61 4.84 -3.05
N ASN A 14 -29.20 3.65 -2.98
CA ASN A 14 -28.43 2.40 -2.86
C ASN A 14 -27.62 2.12 -4.12
N VAL A 15 -28.19 2.26 -5.31
CA VAL A 15 -27.47 2.04 -6.58
C VAL A 15 -26.34 3.05 -6.74
N LEU A 16 -26.56 4.32 -6.42
CA LEU A 16 -25.50 5.34 -6.41
C LEU A 16 -24.41 5.00 -5.41
N ALA A 17 -24.75 4.63 -4.17
CA ALA A 17 -23.77 4.26 -3.16
C ALA A 17 -22.93 3.05 -3.60
N ILE A 18 -23.56 2.03 -4.18
CA ILE A 18 -22.87 0.83 -4.70
C ILE A 18 -21.98 1.20 -5.89
N ALA A 19 -22.48 2.00 -6.84
CA ALA A 19 -21.72 2.41 -8.01
C ALA A 19 -20.48 3.24 -7.62
N PHE A 20 -20.64 4.21 -6.71
CA PHE A 20 -19.53 5.01 -6.18
C PHE A 20 -18.53 4.15 -5.41
N SER A 21 -18.99 3.30 -4.49
CA SER A 21 -18.12 2.41 -3.73
C SER A 21 -17.32 1.47 -4.64
N THR A 22 -17.97 0.89 -5.64
CA THR A 22 -17.33 0.01 -6.63
C THR A 22 -16.31 0.78 -7.47
N LEU A 23 -16.65 2.00 -7.91
CA LEU A 23 -15.73 2.84 -8.67
C LEU A 23 -14.48 3.19 -7.86
N PHE A 24 -14.62 3.59 -6.60
CA PHE A 24 -13.50 3.87 -5.72
C PHE A 24 -12.67 2.62 -5.41
N ALA A 25 -13.32 1.47 -5.20
CA ALA A 25 -12.61 0.21 -5.01
C ALA A 25 -11.79 -0.17 -6.25
N LEU A 26 -12.37 -0.05 -7.46
CA LEU A 26 -11.66 -0.28 -8.72
C LEU A 26 -10.51 0.70 -8.89
N PHE A 27 -10.71 1.97 -8.54
CA PHE A 27 -9.64 2.98 -8.58
C PHE A 27 -8.48 2.63 -7.64
N ALA A 28 -8.77 2.24 -6.39
CA ALA A 28 -7.75 1.82 -5.44
C ALA A 28 -6.97 0.59 -5.93
N VAL A 29 -7.67 -0.41 -6.49
CA VAL A 29 -7.03 -1.59 -7.08
C VAL A 29 -6.18 -1.21 -8.30
N ALA A 30 -6.66 -0.31 -9.16
CA ALA A 30 -5.90 0.17 -10.31
C ALA A 30 -4.60 0.88 -9.87
N VAL A 31 -4.67 1.74 -8.85
CA VAL A 31 -3.49 2.41 -8.27
C VAL A 31 -2.52 1.39 -7.68
N LEU A 32 -3.02 0.37 -6.97
CA LEU A 32 -2.20 -0.69 -6.42
C LEU A 32 -1.44 -1.46 -7.51
N ILE A 33 -2.14 -1.87 -8.58
CA ILE A 33 -1.53 -2.55 -9.72
C ILE A 33 -0.49 -1.66 -10.39
N PHE A 34 -0.81 -0.38 -10.60
CA PHE A 34 0.11 0.60 -11.17
C PHE A 34 1.39 0.72 -10.34
N LEU A 35 1.26 0.83 -9.01
CA LEU A 35 2.39 0.91 -8.10
C LEU A 35 3.24 -0.37 -8.14
N ILE A 36 2.61 -1.54 -8.13
CA ILE A 36 3.33 -2.82 -8.22
C ILE A 36 4.13 -2.88 -9.52
N VAL A 37 3.53 -2.57 -10.67
CA VAL A 37 4.23 -2.58 -11.97
C VAL A 37 5.36 -1.55 -11.98
N TYR A 38 5.14 -0.36 -11.44
CA TYR A 38 6.16 0.68 -11.34
C TYR A 38 7.35 0.23 -10.48
N ILE A 39 7.09 -0.31 -9.29
CA ILE A 39 8.11 -0.82 -8.38
C ILE A 39 8.88 -1.98 -9.01
N LEU A 40 8.20 -2.90 -9.69
CA LEU A 40 8.88 -4.00 -10.38
C LEU A 40 9.81 -3.47 -11.48
N ARG A 41 9.32 -2.56 -12.33
CA ARG A 41 10.14 -1.97 -13.41
C ARG A 41 11.34 -1.20 -12.88
N GLN A 42 11.16 -0.41 -11.84
CA GLN A 42 12.22 0.42 -11.28
C GLN A 42 13.14 -0.34 -10.33
N GLY A 43 12.63 -1.38 -9.67
CA GLY A 43 13.31 -2.13 -8.62
C GLY A 43 14.14 -3.31 -9.14
N ILE A 44 13.68 -4.02 -10.18
CA ILE A 44 14.40 -5.19 -10.74
C ILE A 44 15.89 -4.93 -11.00
N PRO A 45 16.32 -3.79 -11.59
CA PRO A 45 17.74 -3.51 -11.81
C PRO A 45 18.59 -3.41 -10.54
N PHE A 46 17.96 -3.16 -9.40
CA PHE A 46 18.61 -2.97 -8.09
C PHE A 46 18.49 -4.20 -7.18
N ILE A 47 17.87 -5.30 -7.63
CA ILE A 47 17.81 -6.54 -6.83
C ILE A 47 19.16 -7.26 -6.93
N ASN A 48 20.09 -6.89 -6.06
CA ASN A 48 21.37 -7.57 -5.87
C ASN A 48 21.74 -7.63 -4.38
N LEU A 49 22.71 -8.45 -4.01
CA LEU A 49 23.19 -8.57 -2.62
C LEU A 49 23.76 -7.24 -2.09
N ASP A 50 24.30 -6.42 -2.98
CA ASP A 50 24.82 -5.09 -2.64
C ASP A 50 23.71 -4.14 -2.19
N PHE A 51 22.49 -4.25 -2.74
CA PHE A 51 21.34 -3.46 -2.31
C PHE A 51 20.96 -3.71 -0.85
N PHE A 52 21.10 -4.94 -0.37
CA PHE A 52 20.75 -5.28 1.01
C PHE A 52 21.88 -5.04 2.01
N THR A 53 23.14 -5.01 1.56
CA THR A 53 24.31 -4.99 2.47
C THR A 53 25.10 -3.69 2.39
N LYS A 54 25.11 -3.01 1.24
CA LYS A 54 25.83 -1.75 1.08
C LYS A 54 25.06 -0.62 1.74
N LEU A 55 25.85 0.32 2.25
CA LEU A 55 25.36 1.61 2.70
C LEU A 55 24.81 2.39 1.51
N PRO A 56 23.82 3.26 1.73
CA PRO A 56 23.41 4.23 0.71
C PRO A 56 24.62 5.12 0.39
N THR A 57 25.03 5.12 -0.87
CA THR A 57 26.04 6.06 -1.37
C THR A 57 25.42 7.44 -1.57
N ALA A 58 26.28 8.46 -1.60
CA ALA A 58 25.84 9.83 -1.78
C ALA A 58 25.06 10.00 -3.09
N ASN A 59 24.06 10.88 -3.04
CA ASN A 59 23.14 11.15 -4.14
C ASN A 59 23.92 11.49 -5.42
N GLY A 60 23.96 10.58 -6.39
CA GLY A 60 24.64 10.77 -7.67
C GLY A 60 25.81 9.83 -7.98
N GLU A 61 26.28 9.02 -7.01
CA GLU A 61 27.27 7.98 -7.30
C GLU A 61 26.61 6.66 -7.74
N PRO A 62 27.05 6.03 -8.86
CA PRO A 62 26.56 4.71 -9.25
C PRO A 62 26.99 3.64 -8.24
N GLY A 63 26.00 2.92 -7.70
CA GLY A 63 26.24 1.81 -6.78
C GLY A 63 26.13 2.24 -5.32
N GLY A 64 25.04 1.83 -4.67
CA GLY A 64 24.70 2.04 -3.26
C GLY A 64 23.53 1.15 -2.88
N GLY A 65 23.35 0.89 -1.57
CA GLY A 65 22.30 0.00 -1.06
C GLY A 65 21.37 0.65 -0.05
N MET A 66 20.39 -0.11 0.41
CA MET A 66 19.41 0.26 1.44
C MET A 66 19.61 -0.53 2.74
N GLY A 67 20.79 -1.08 2.98
CA GLY A 67 21.02 -2.03 4.08
C GLY A 67 20.68 -1.48 5.48
N GLN A 68 21.08 -0.24 5.78
CA GLN A 68 20.75 0.41 7.05
C GLN A 68 19.25 0.64 7.23
N SER A 69 18.54 0.98 6.15
CA SER A 69 17.10 1.23 6.16
C SER A 69 16.29 -0.05 6.42
N VAL A 70 16.72 -1.17 5.82
CA VAL A 70 16.11 -2.48 6.05
C VAL A 70 16.36 -2.94 7.48
N GLN A 71 17.60 -2.84 7.96
CA GLN A 71 17.94 -3.21 9.34
C GLN A 71 17.17 -2.38 10.37
N GLY A 72 17.08 -1.06 10.18
CA GLY A 72 16.30 -0.18 11.05
C GLY A 72 14.82 -0.57 11.08
N THR A 73 14.23 -0.87 9.92
CA THR A 73 12.82 -1.31 9.83
C THR A 73 12.59 -2.62 10.57
N LEU A 74 13.49 -3.60 10.44
CA LEU A 74 13.39 -4.88 11.15
C LEU A 74 13.46 -4.70 12.67
N ILE A 75 14.38 -3.86 13.15
CA ILE A 75 14.49 -3.56 14.58
C ILE A 75 13.21 -2.85 15.07
N LEU A 76 12.73 -1.85 14.33
CA LEU A 76 11.53 -1.11 14.69
C LEU A 76 10.29 -2.00 14.73
N VAL A 77 10.06 -2.81 13.69
CA VAL A 77 8.92 -3.73 13.62
C VAL A 77 9.03 -4.82 14.69
N GLY A 78 10.23 -5.37 14.91
CA GLY A 78 10.47 -6.39 15.94
C GLY A 78 10.17 -5.88 17.34
N LEU A 79 10.65 -4.67 17.69
CA LEU A 79 10.34 -4.04 18.97
C LEU A 79 8.85 -3.67 19.07
N ALA A 80 8.27 -3.10 18.01
CA ALA A 80 6.84 -2.77 17.97
C ALA A 80 5.96 -4.00 18.17
N ALA A 81 6.32 -5.14 17.57
CA ALA A 81 5.62 -6.40 17.78
C ALA A 81 5.82 -6.96 19.20
N LEU A 82 7.06 -6.92 19.72
CA LEU A 82 7.39 -7.42 21.05
C LEU A 82 6.59 -6.74 22.17
N PHE A 83 6.38 -5.43 22.08
CA PHE A 83 5.60 -4.68 23.06
C PHE A 83 4.12 -4.58 22.67
N GLY A 84 3.81 -4.37 21.40
CA GLY A 84 2.44 -4.14 20.92
C GLY A 84 1.57 -5.39 20.93
N VAL A 85 2.11 -6.57 20.65
CA VAL A 85 1.33 -7.82 20.63
C VAL A 85 0.88 -8.24 22.04
N PRO A 86 1.75 -8.27 23.07
CA PRO A 86 1.32 -8.63 24.43
C PRO A 86 0.43 -7.59 25.11
N LEU A 87 0.52 -6.31 24.74
CA LEU A 87 -0.36 -5.26 25.26
C LEU A 87 -1.69 -5.16 24.52
N GLY A 88 -1.74 -5.62 23.27
CA GLY A 88 -2.93 -5.56 22.41
C GLY A 88 -3.82 -6.81 22.46
N LEU A 89 -3.27 -7.95 22.88
CA LEU A 89 -4.01 -9.18 23.20
C LEU A 89 -4.44 -9.16 24.68
#